data_AF-A0A965RL64-F1
#
_entry.id   AF-A0A965RL64-F1
#
_cell.length_a   1.000
_cell.length_b   1.000
_cell.length_c   1.000
_cell.angle_alpha   90.00
_cell.angle_beta   90.00
_cell.angle_gamma   90.00
#
_symmetry.space_group_name_H-M   'P 1'
#
loop_
_entity.id
_entity.type
_entity.pdbx_description
1 polymer ?
#
loop_
_entity_poly.entity_id
_entity_poly.type
_entity_poly.pdbx_seq_one_letter_code
_entity_poly.pdbx_strand_id
1 'polypeptide(L)'
;MKTESVGADILLEAHLLVTGARQDSYGNVTEDYSKVIAIFEGLTGVKLSIADALLFMVSVKLARLRTNLDKNRLHHDSLLDTLGYLGLLNQAYNDLPFPRTVAEK
;
A
#
# COMPACT_ATOMS: atom_id res chain seq x y z
N MET A 1 -16.33 0.27 29.01
CA MET A 1 -16.02 0.94 27.72
C MET A 1 -15.72 -0.16 26.72
N LYS A 2 -16.52 -0.30 25.66
CA LYS A 2 -16.45 -1.47 24.76
C LYS A 2 -15.12 -1.48 24.01
N THR A 3 -14.32 -2.52 24.27
CA THR A 3 -13.04 -2.83 23.62
C THR A 3 -13.18 -3.16 22.13
N GLU A 4 -14.41 -3.17 21.59
CA GLU A 4 -14.73 -3.57 20.22
C GLU A 4 -14.24 -2.59 19.14
N SER A 5 -13.92 -1.32 19.46
CA SER A 5 -13.60 -0.32 18.42
C SER A 5 -12.12 -0.21 18.07
N VAL A 6 -11.19 -0.48 18.99
CA VAL A 6 -9.77 -0.09 18.81
C VAL A 6 -9.14 -0.72 17.55
N GLY A 7 -9.46 -1.99 17.26
CA GLY A 7 -8.97 -2.66 16.06
C GLY A 7 -9.66 -2.21 14.77
N ALA A 8 -10.87 -1.66 14.85
CA ALA A 8 -11.62 -1.16 13.71
C ALA A 8 -11.31 0.32 13.40
N ASP A 9 -10.96 1.11 14.42
CA ASP A 9 -10.71 2.55 14.30
C ASP A 9 -9.54 2.85 13.33
N ILE A 10 -8.51 1.99 13.32
CA ILE A 10 -7.39 2.12 12.37
C ILE A 10 -7.81 1.90 10.90
N LEU A 11 -8.89 1.14 10.66
CA LEU A 11 -9.43 0.96 9.31
C LEU A 11 -10.07 2.25 8.80
N LEU A 12 -10.71 3.01 9.69
CA LEU A 12 -11.25 4.34 9.37
C LEU A 12 -10.13 5.36 9.13
N GLU A 13 -9.07 5.31 9.94
CA GLU A 13 -7.87 6.14 9.72
C GLU A 13 -7.22 5.83 8.36
N ALA A 14 -7.07 4.55 8.02
CA ALA A 14 -6.55 4.12 6.71
C ALA A 14 -7.46 4.60 5.56
N HIS A 15 -8.77 4.51 5.75
CA HIS A 15 -9.74 5.01 4.78
C HIS A 15 -9.53 6.50 4.51
N LEU A 16 -9.49 7.34 5.55
CA LEU A 16 -9.25 8.78 5.42
C LEU A 16 -7.92 9.12 4.74
N LEU A 17 -6.88 8.34 5.00
CA LEU A 17 -5.57 8.54 4.38
C LEU A 17 -5.61 8.24 2.87
N VAL A 18 -6.30 7.18 2.46
CA VAL A 18 -6.39 6.76 1.05
C VAL A 18 -7.40 7.60 0.27
N THR A 19 -8.50 8.05 0.87
CA THR A 19 -9.56 8.81 0.18
C THR A 19 -9.46 10.32 0.32
N GLY A 20 -8.81 10.83 1.37
CA GLY A 20 -8.70 12.26 1.65
C GLY A 20 -7.34 12.82 1.25
N ALA A 21 -6.36 12.73 2.16
CA ALA A 21 -5.04 13.37 2.02
C ALA A 21 -4.26 12.95 0.78
N ARG A 22 -4.49 11.72 0.29
CA ARG A 22 -3.85 11.23 -0.94
C ARG A 22 -4.38 11.93 -2.18
N GLN A 23 -5.69 12.11 -2.33
CA GLN A 23 -6.29 12.67 -3.55
C GLN A 23 -5.78 14.09 -3.83
N ASP A 24 -5.47 14.85 -2.77
CA ASP A 24 -4.93 16.20 -2.87
C ASP A 24 -3.41 16.24 -3.17
N SER A 25 -2.67 15.18 -2.87
CA SER A 25 -1.19 15.16 -2.91
C SER A 25 -0.60 14.24 -3.99
N TYR A 26 -1.33 13.20 -4.37
CA TYR A 26 -0.91 12.12 -5.25
C TYR A 26 -1.96 11.91 -6.34
N GLY A 27 -1.49 11.71 -7.58
CA GLY A 27 -2.37 11.55 -8.74
C GLY A 27 -3.03 10.17 -8.83
N ASN A 28 -3.21 9.67 -10.04
CA ASN A 28 -3.74 8.32 -10.26
C ASN A 28 -2.75 7.27 -9.70
N VAL A 29 -3.25 6.31 -8.92
CA VAL A 29 -2.44 5.24 -8.30
C VAL A 29 -1.62 4.48 -9.35
N THR A 30 -2.19 4.22 -10.52
CA THR A 30 -1.51 3.51 -11.61
C THR A 30 -0.36 4.35 -12.19
N GLU A 31 -0.50 5.66 -12.29
CA GLU A 31 0.56 6.56 -12.76
C GLU A 31 1.70 6.65 -11.75
N ASP A 32 1.38 6.78 -10.47
CA ASP A 32 2.38 6.82 -9.40
C ASP A 32 3.22 5.55 -9.37
N TYR A 33 2.55 4.39 -9.41
CA TYR A 33 3.25 3.10 -9.37
C TYR A 33 3.95 2.77 -10.68
N SER A 34 3.52 3.31 -11.82
CA SER A 34 4.27 3.19 -13.09
C SER A 34 5.67 3.81 -12.97
N LYS A 35 5.81 4.95 -12.27
CA LYS A 35 7.12 5.57 -12.01
C LYS A 35 8.00 4.67 -11.14
N VAL A 36 7.44 4.10 -10.08
CA VAL A 36 8.15 3.18 -9.18
C VAL A 36 8.63 1.94 -9.93
N ILE A 37 7.76 1.33 -10.75
CA ILE A 37 8.09 0.17 -11.59
C ILE A 37 9.25 0.50 -12.52
N ALA A 38 9.19 1.64 -13.23
CA ALA A 38 10.24 2.04 -14.16
C ALA A 38 11.59 2.29 -13.46
N ILE A 39 11.58 2.91 -12.28
CA ILE A 39 12.80 3.11 -11.47
C ILE A 39 13.35 1.75 -11.03
N PHE A 40 12.50 0.85 -10.52
CA PHE A 40 12.91 -0.47 -10.04
C PHE A 40 13.49 -1.32 -11.18
N GLU A 41 12.85 -1.31 -12.35
CA GLU A 41 13.33 -1.96 -13.56
C GLU A 41 14.69 -1.40 -13.98
N GLY A 42 14.85 -0.07 -14.00
CA GLY A 42 16.12 0.58 -14.33
C GLY A 42 17.27 0.20 -13.38
N LEU A 43 16.97 -0.07 -12.11
CA LEU A 43 17.97 -0.47 -11.10
C LEU A 43 18.31 -1.95 -11.11
N THR A 44 17.36 -2.82 -11.47
CA THR A 44 17.46 -4.28 -11.25
C THR A 44 17.40 -5.11 -12.52
N GLY A 45 16.93 -4.52 -13.63
CA GLY A 45 16.55 -5.24 -14.84
C GLY A 45 15.26 -6.07 -14.72
N VAL A 46 14.55 -5.99 -13.59
CA VAL A 46 13.31 -6.74 -13.35
C VAL A 46 12.12 -5.79 -13.40
N LYS A 47 11.21 -6.05 -14.34
CA LYS A 47 9.95 -5.31 -14.41
C LYS A 47 8.89 -5.91 -13.50
N LEU A 48 8.39 -5.09 -12.59
CA LEU A 48 7.30 -5.46 -11.68
C LEU A 48 5.94 -5.16 -12.32
N SER A 49 4.95 -5.99 -11.99
CA SER A 49 3.55 -5.60 -12.17
C SER A 49 3.13 -4.55 -11.13
N ILE A 50 1.99 -3.87 -11.33
CA ILE A 50 1.46 -2.93 -10.33
C ILE A 50 1.17 -3.64 -9.01
N ALA A 51 0.61 -4.86 -9.06
CA ALA A 51 0.39 -5.67 -7.87
C ALA A 51 1.71 -5.99 -7.15
N ASP A 52 2.75 -6.41 -7.90
CA ASP A 52 4.06 -6.72 -7.32
C ASP A 52 4.66 -5.48 -6.63
N ALA A 53 4.57 -4.30 -7.26
CA ALA A 53 5.10 -3.07 -6.69
C ALA A 53 4.37 -2.66 -5.39
N LEU A 54 3.04 -2.79 -5.35
CA LEU A 54 2.24 -2.53 -4.14
C LEU A 54 2.52 -3.55 -3.03
N LEU A 55 2.57 -4.83 -3.35
CA LEU A 55 2.88 -5.91 -2.40
C LEU A 55 4.32 -5.84 -1.90
N PHE A 56 5.24 -5.35 -2.72
CA PHE A 56 6.60 -5.05 -2.28
C PHE A 56 6.61 -3.98 -1.18
N MET A 57 5.82 -2.91 -1.32
CA MET A 57 5.69 -1.89 -0.27
C MET A 57 5.07 -2.46 1.02
N VAL A 58 4.06 -3.33 0.91
CA VAL A 58 3.52 -4.07 2.07
C VAL A 58 4.63 -4.86 2.76
N SER A 59 5.47 -5.57 2.00
CA SER A 59 6.58 -6.35 2.54
C SER A 59 7.58 -5.50 3.34
N VAL A 60 7.89 -4.29 2.86
CA VAL A 60 8.74 -3.32 3.58
C VAL A 60 8.13 -2.91 4.93
N LYS A 61 6.81 -2.68 4.98
CA LYS A 61 6.12 -2.31 6.22
C LYS A 61 6.03 -3.48 7.19
N LEU A 62 5.77 -4.69 6.71
CA LEU A 62 5.82 -5.91 7.52
C LEU A 62 7.21 -6.14 8.14
N ALA A 63 8.29 -5.89 7.39
CA ALA A 63 9.65 -5.97 7.91
C ALA A 63 9.86 -4.99 9.08
N ARG A 64 9.43 -3.72 8.93
CA ARG A 64 9.50 -2.72 10.00
C ARG A 64 8.63 -3.08 11.20
N LEU A 65 7.44 -3.63 10.99
CA LEU A 65 6.58 -4.12 12.07
C LEU A 65 7.28 -5.23 12.85
N ARG A 66 7.81 -6.25 12.17
CA ARG A 66 8.56 -7.34 12.81
C ARG A 66 9.69 -6.81 13.69
N THR A 67 10.53 -5.91 13.17
CA THR A 67 11.63 -5.31 13.95
C THR A 67 11.17 -4.56 15.20
N ASN A 68 9.98 -3.94 15.18
CA ASN A 68 9.45 -3.26 16.35
C ASN A 68 8.79 -4.23 17.33
N LEU A 69 8.14 -5.28 16.83
CA LEU A 69 7.57 -6.34 17.66
C LEU A 69 8.66 -7.10 18.43
N ASP A 70 9.85 -7.30 17.85
CA ASP A 70 11.02 -7.85 18.57
C ASP A 70 11.43 -6.98 19.78
N LYS A 71 11.05 -5.70 19.79
CA LYS A 71 11.26 -4.74 20.89
C LYS A 71 10.01 -4.53 21.74
N ASN A 72 9.00 -5.40 21.57
CA ASN A 72 7.68 -5.32 22.19
C ASN A 72 6.95 -3.98 21.95
N ARG A 73 7.06 -3.45 20.72
CA ARG A 73 6.41 -2.21 20.27
C ARG A 73 5.59 -2.46 19.00
N LEU A 74 4.35 -1.99 18.98
CA LEU A 74 3.56 -1.93 17.76
C LEU A 74 3.75 -0.56 17.10
N HIS A 75 4.37 -0.53 15.91
CA HIS A 75 4.62 0.73 15.19
C HIS A 75 3.40 1.13 14.36
N HIS A 76 2.55 2.00 14.93
CA HIS A 76 1.26 2.42 14.35
C HIS A 76 1.35 2.82 12.88
N ASP A 77 2.28 3.72 12.50
CA ASP A 77 2.40 4.18 11.11
C ASP A 77 2.67 3.04 10.13
N SER A 78 3.42 2.02 10.54
CA SER A 78 3.71 0.89 9.65
C SER A 78 2.50 -0.03 9.49
N LEU A 79 1.66 -0.12 10.52
CA LEU A 79 0.39 -0.82 10.44
C LEU A 79 -0.59 -0.05 9.54
N LEU A 80 -0.71 1.25 9.75
CA LEU A 80 -1.55 2.15 8.95
C LEU A 80 -1.14 2.17 7.47
N ASP A 81 0.16 2.32 7.19
CA ASP A 81 0.71 2.28 5.84
C ASP A 81 0.39 0.95 5.13
N THR A 82 0.47 -0.16 5.86
CA THR A 82 0.15 -1.49 5.31
C THR A 82 -1.29 -1.55 4.84
N LEU A 83 -2.24 -1.05 5.65
CA LEU A 83 -3.65 -0.96 5.28
C LEU A 83 -3.85 -0.01 4.09
N GLY A 84 -3.13 1.11 4.07
CA GLY A 84 -3.11 2.04 2.96
C GLY A 84 -2.71 1.36 1.64
N TYR A 85 -1.60 0.65 1.60
CA TYR A 85 -1.15 -0.07 0.39
C TYR A 85 -2.13 -1.15 -0.07
N LEU A 86 -2.79 -1.86 0.85
CA LEU A 86 -3.83 -2.81 0.49
C LEU A 86 -5.08 -2.12 -0.09
N GLY A 87 -5.46 -0.96 0.45
CA GLY A 87 -6.53 -0.14 -0.12
C GLY A 87 -6.20 0.33 -1.54
N LEU A 88 -4.96 0.73 -1.79
CA LEU A 88 -4.48 1.13 -3.11
C LEU A 88 -4.44 -0.03 -4.10
N LEU A 89 -4.11 -1.24 -3.65
CA LEU A 89 -4.20 -2.43 -4.49
C LEU A 89 -5.62 -2.70 -4.95
N ASN A 90 -6.59 -2.56 -4.05
CA ASN A 90 -8.00 -2.65 -4.42
C ASN A 90 -8.39 -1.54 -5.40
N GLN A 91 -7.96 -0.29 -5.17
CA GLN A 91 -8.22 0.80 -6.11
C GLN A 91 -7.60 0.53 -7.49
N ALA A 92 -6.32 0.18 -7.56
CA ALA A 92 -5.62 -0.10 -8.80
C ALA A 92 -6.28 -1.25 -9.59
N TYR A 93 -6.81 -2.26 -8.90
CA TYR A 93 -7.59 -3.32 -9.54
C TYR A 93 -8.87 -2.80 -10.22
N ASN A 94 -9.55 -1.81 -9.62
CA ASN A 94 -10.77 -1.23 -10.16
C ASN A 94 -10.52 -0.15 -11.24
N ASP A 95 -9.38 0.54 -11.16
CA ASP A 95 -9.04 1.64 -12.07
C ASP A 95 -8.47 1.17 -13.42
N LEU A 96 -8.10 -0.12 -13.54
CA LEU A 96 -7.54 -0.65 -14.78
C LEU A 96 -8.62 -0.93 -15.84
N PRO A 97 -8.46 -0.46 -17.10
CA PRO A 97 -9.37 -0.77 -18.17
C PRO A 97 -9.25 -2.24 -18.59
N PHE A 98 -10.39 -2.88 -18.87
CA PHE A 98 -10.42 -4.24 -19.41
C PHE A 98 -9.77 -4.29 -20.82
N PRO A 99 -8.98 -5.32 -21.17
CA PRO A 99 -8.52 -6.45 -20.37
C PRO A 99 -7.06 -6.20 -19.93
N ARG A 100 -6.85 -5.60 -18.76
CA ARG A 100 -5.53 -5.61 -18.13
C ARG A 100 -5.65 -6.01 -16.68
N THR A 101 -4.87 -7.00 -16.31
CA THR A 101 -4.77 -7.48 -14.93
C THR A 101 -3.64 -6.74 -14.21
N VAL A 102 -3.79 -6.48 -12.92
CA VAL A 102 -2.70 -5.92 -12.09
C VAL A 102 -1.47 -6.84 -12.00
N ALA A 103 -1.56 -8.06 -12.53
CA ALA A 103 -0.55 -9.12 -12.48
C ALA A 103 0.29 -9.26 -13.76
N GLU A 104 -0.02 -8.51 -14.83
CA GLU A 104 0.78 -8.53 -16.06
C GLU A 104 2.13 -7.83 -15.85
N LYS A 105 3.21 -8.48 -16.29
CA LYS A 105 4.60 -8.02 -16.20
C LYS A 105 5.08 -7.45 -17.54
#